data_AF-A0A2V9D3U7-F1
#
_entry.id   AF-A0A2V9D3U7-F1
#
_cell.length_a   1.000
_cell.length_b   1.000
_cell.length_c   1.000
_cell.angle_alpha   90.00
_cell.angle_beta   90.00
_cell.angle_gamma   90.00
#
_symmetry.space_group_name_H-M   'P 1'
#
loop_
_entity.id
_entity.type
_entity.pdbx_description
1 polymer ?
#
loop_
_entity_poly.entity_id
_entity_poly.type
_entity_poly.pdbx_seq_one_letter_code
_entity_poly.pdbx_strand_id
1 'polypeptide(L)'
;AHMKEVVDGLEVHSDEMSQNVNLTRGLVLAEAVAFALRESLGREKSHKIVEEAARRAAQDRSDFAEVLFSYPDVRRHLSAAELSRLLDPANYLGSAPEMTDRVLSARSDAKK
;
A
#
# COMPACT_ATOMS: atom_id res chain seq x y z
N ALA A 1 8.48 33.97 -7.34
CA ALA A 1 9.34 34.11 -6.15
C ALA A 1 8.93 33.08 -5.09
N HIS A 2 7.76 33.23 -4.47
CA HIS A 2 7.28 32.38 -3.37
C HIS A 2 7.37 30.85 -3.57
N MET A 3 7.01 30.29 -4.74
CA MET A 3 7.06 28.83 -4.93
C MET A 3 8.49 28.25 -4.89
N LYS A 4 9.48 29.01 -5.37
CA LYS A 4 10.89 28.56 -5.35
C LYS A 4 11.39 28.48 -3.91
N GLU A 5 11.07 29.48 -3.11
CA GLU A 5 11.44 29.54 -1.69
C GLU A 5 10.80 28.41 -0.89
N VAL A 6 9.53 28.09 -1.16
CA VAL A 6 8.83 26.97 -0.52
C VAL A 6 9.49 25.63 -0.86
N VAL A 7 9.84 25.41 -2.13
CA VAL A 7 10.49 24.15 -2.55
C VAL A 7 11.92 24.04 -2.01
N ASP A 8 12.70 25.13 -2.03
CA ASP A 8 14.08 25.15 -1.55
C ASP A 8 14.16 24.91 -0.01
N GLY A 9 13.13 25.32 0.75
CA GLY A 9 13.05 25.17 2.20
C GLY A 9 12.11 24.08 2.70
N LEU A 10 11.65 23.17 1.83
CA LEU A 10 10.71 22.12 2.21
C LEU A 10 11.36 21.08 3.13
N GLU A 11 10.81 20.92 4.33
CA GLU A 11 11.19 19.84 5.26
C GLU A 11 10.24 18.66 5.12
N VAL A 12 10.79 17.48 4.84
CA VAL A 12 10.00 16.24 4.69
C VAL A 12 10.14 15.38 5.95
N HIS A 13 8.99 15.10 6.54
CA HIS A 13 8.83 14.36 7.79
C HIS A 13 8.41 12.92 7.48
N SER A 14 9.38 12.08 7.09
CA SER A 14 9.11 10.74 6.56
C SER A 14 8.47 9.80 7.58
N ASP A 15 8.82 9.95 8.86
CA ASP A 15 8.29 9.11 9.93
C ASP A 15 6.81 9.41 10.16
N GLU A 16 6.43 10.68 10.13
CA GLU A 16 5.06 11.15 10.21
C GLU A 16 4.25 10.75 8.97
N MET A 17 4.85 10.77 7.78
CA MET A 17 4.21 10.21 6.58
C MET A 17 3.89 8.72 6.76
N SER A 18 4.83 7.94 7.28
CA SER A 18 4.62 6.51 7.56
C SER A 18 3.54 6.30 8.62
N GLN A 19 3.57 7.06 9.72
CA GLN A 19 2.53 7.02 10.75
C GLN A 19 1.14 7.35 10.20
N ASN A 20 1.04 8.39 9.35
CA ASN A 20 -0.22 8.81 8.75
C ASN A 20 -0.82 7.73 7.85
N VAL A 21 -0.01 7.05 7.04
CA VAL A 21 -0.48 5.92 6.21
C VAL A 21 -0.98 4.77 7.10
N ASN A 22 -0.27 4.51 8.20
CA ASN A 22 -0.60 3.45 9.16
C ASN A 22 -1.84 3.75 10.02
N LEU A 23 -2.39 4.97 10.02
CA LEU A 23 -3.64 5.31 10.71
C LEU A 23 -4.82 4.43 10.27
N THR A 24 -4.78 3.93 9.03
CA THR A 24 -5.80 3.02 8.49
C THR A 24 -5.62 1.56 8.92
N ARG A 25 -4.58 1.24 9.69
CA ARG A 25 -4.28 -0.12 10.19
C ARG A 25 -4.25 -1.17 9.07
N GLY A 26 -3.63 -0.81 7.94
CA GLY A 26 -3.48 -1.68 6.77
C GLY A 26 -4.64 -1.64 5.76
N LEU A 27 -5.78 -1.00 6.08
CA LEU A 27 -6.95 -0.97 5.18
C LEU A 27 -6.67 -0.30 3.83
N VAL A 28 -5.79 0.71 3.80
CA VAL A 28 -5.39 1.39 2.55
C VAL A 28 -4.71 0.46 1.55
N LEU A 29 -4.22 -0.70 2.01
CA LEU A 29 -3.54 -1.72 1.20
C LEU A 29 -4.40 -2.97 0.92
N ALA A 30 -5.71 -2.91 1.17
CA ALA A 30 -6.61 -4.03 0.91
C ALA A 30 -6.52 -4.57 -0.53
N GLU A 31 -6.35 -3.69 -1.50
CA GLU A 31 -6.23 -4.09 -2.90
C GLU A 31 -5.01 -4.99 -3.16
N ALA A 32 -3.88 -4.71 -2.52
CA ALA A 32 -2.64 -5.49 -2.67
C ALA A 32 -2.87 -6.95 -2.27
N VAL A 33 -3.58 -7.17 -1.16
CA VAL A 33 -3.96 -8.52 -0.69
C VAL A 33 -4.94 -9.18 -1.65
N ALA A 34 -5.96 -8.43 -2.12
CA ALA A 34 -6.95 -8.97 -3.05
C ALA A 34 -6.31 -9.41 -4.36
N PHE A 35 -5.29 -8.69 -4.85
CA PHE A 35 -4.49 -9.05 -6.02
C PHE A 35 -3.66 -10.31 -5.79
N ALA A 36 -2.91 -10.39 -4.70
CA ALA A 36 -2.07 -11.54 -4.37
C ALA A 36 -2.88 -12.85 -4.28
N LEU A 37 -4.13 -12.77 -3.81
CA LEU A 37 -5.02 -13.92 -3.69
C LEU A 37 -5.75 -14.29 -5.00
N ARG A 38 -5.67 -13.50 -6.08
CA ARG A 38 -6.44 -13.78 -7.32
C ARG A 38 -6.02 -15.06 -8.01
N GLU A 39 -4.72 -15.36 -8.02
CA GLU A 39 -4.20 -16.55 -8.70
C GLU A 39 -4.68 -17.83 -8.03
N SER A 40 -4.79 -17.83 -6.71
CA SER A 40 -5.17 -19.00 -5.91
C SER A 40 -6.68 -19.15 -5.71
N LEU A 41 -7.41 -18.04 -5.52
CA LEU A 41 -8.84 -18.05 -5.19
C LEU A 41 -9.75 -17.59 -6.34
N GLY A 42 -9.19 -16.99 -7.38
CA GLY A 42 -9.95 -16.29 -8.41
C GLY A 42 -10.37 -14.87 -7.98
N ARG A 43 -10.62 -14.03 -8.98
CA ARG A 43 -10.90 -12.59 -8.80
C ARG A 43 -12.10 -12.30 -7.89
N GLU A 44 -13.21 -13.01 -8.09
CA GLU A 44 -14.44 -12.72 -7.35
C GLU A 44 -14.33 -13.12 -5.88
N LYS A 45 -13.80 -14.32 -5.61
CA LYS A 45 -13.64 -14.83 -4.24
C LYS A 45 -12.60 -14.02 -3.46
N SER A 46 -11.48 -13.66 -4.09
CA SER A 46 -10.46 -12.85 -3.41
C SER A 46 -10.99 -11.46 -3.04
N HIS A 47 -11.74 -10.82 -3.94
CA HIS A 47 -12.34 -9.52 -3.66
C HIS A 47 -13.35 -9.60 -2.51
N LYS A 48 -14.27 -10.58 -2.55
CA LYS A 48 -15.29 -10.77 -1.51
C LYS A 48 -14.69 -10.98 -0.12
N ILE A 49 -13.68 -11.86 0.01
CA ILE A 49 -13.04 -12.14 1.30
C ILE A 49 -12.35 -10.88 1.86
N VAL A 50 -11.60 -10.18 1.00
CA VAL A 50 -10.85 -8.98 1.41
C VAL A 50 -11.79 -7.83 1.75
N GLU A 51 -12.86 -7.63 0.99
CA GLU A 51 -13.89 -6.64 1.27
C GLU A 51 -14.58 -6.90 2.61
N GLU A 52 -14.95 -8.16 2.88
CA GLU A 52 -15.56 -8.54 4.15
C GLU A 52 -14.61 -8.32 5.33
N ALA A 53 -13.34 -8.73 5.18
CA ALA A 53 -12.30 -8.51 6.17
C ALA A 53 -12.06 -7.01 6.44
N ALA A 54 -12.02 -6.19 5.38
CA ALA A 54 -11.81 -4.75 5.49
C ALA A 54 -12.98 -4.07 6.20
N ARG A 55 -14.22 -4.45 5.86
CA ARG A 55 -15.43 -3.97 6.53
C ARG A 55 -15.40 -4.31 8.02
N ARG A 56 -15.04 -5.55 8.37
CA ARG A 56 -14.96 -5.99 9.77
C ARG A 56 -13.86 -5.24 10.53
N ALA A 57 -12.65 -5.13 9.98
CA ALA A 57 -11.56 -4.38 10.60
C ALA A 57 -11.92 -2.91 10.81
N ALA A 58 -12.62 -2.28 9.86
CA ALA A 58 -13.09 -0.91 10.00
C ALA A 58 -14.16 -0.74 11.10
N GLN A 59 -15.12 -1.67 11.19
CA GLN A 59 -16.17 -1.65 12.21
C GLN A 59 -15.60 -1.86 13.62
N ASP A 60 -14.72 -2.84 13.77
CA ASP A 60 -14.15 -3.25 15.06
C ASP A 60 -12.93 -2.40 15.46
N ARG A 61 -12.43 -1.54 14.56
CA ARG A 61 -11.15 -0.81 14.68
C ARG A 61 -9.96 -1.73 14.95
N SER A 62 -10.02 -2.94 14.40
CA SER A 62 -9.03 -3.99 14.56
C SER A 62 -7.91 -3.86 13.54
N ASP A 63 -6.79 -4.56 13.79
CA ASP A 63 -5.73 -4.70 12.81
C ASP A 63 -6.20 -5.52 11.59
N PHE A 64 -5.98 -5.00 10.38
CA PHE A 64 -6.47 -5.64 9.17
C PHE A 64 -5.75 -6.96 8.87
N ALA A 65 -4.46 -7.07 9.20
CA ALA A 65 -3.70 -8.30 9.00
C ALA A 65 -4.24 -9.42 9.89
N GLU A 66 -4.55 -9.12 11.15
CA GLU A 66 -5.17 -10.06 12.08
C GLU A 66 -6.55 -10.53 11.59
N VAL A 67 -7.39 -9.60 11.12
CA VAL A 67 -8.72 -9.94 10.61
C VAL A 67 -8.62 -10.83 9.37
N LEU A 68 -7.74 -10.50 8.42
CA LEU A 68 -7.46 -11.35 7.25
C LEU A 68 -6.97 -12.74 7.66
N PHE A 69 -6.07 -12.83 8.65
CA PHE A 69 -5.60 -14.10 9.16
C PHE A 69 -6.68 -14.92 9.87
N SER A 70 -7.84 -14.35 10.21
CA SER A 70 -8.95 -15.14 10.73
C SER A 70 -9.62 -16.02 9.67
N TYR A 71 -9.49 -15.68 8.38
CA TYR A 71 -10.07 -16.41 7.26
C TYR A 71 -9.20 -17.62 6.84
N PRO A 72 -9.72 -18.86 6.87
CA PRO A 72 -8.95 -20.05 6.50
C PRO A 72 -8.41 -20.02 5.06
N ASP A 73 -9.19 -19.48 4.13
CA ASP A 73 -8.78 -19.34 2.72
C ASP A 73 -7.55 -18.43 2.59
N VAL A 74 -7.45 -17.35 3.38
CA VAL A 74 -6.29 -16.46 3.37
C VAL A 74 -5.07 -17.18 3.95
N ARG A 75 -5.20 -17.78 5.15
CA ARG A 75 -4.10 -18.51 5.81
C ARG A 75 -3.56 -19.67 5.00
N ARG A 76 -4.39 -20.27 4.14
CA ARG A 76 -3.99 -21.38 3.27
C ARG A 76 -3.07 -20.93 2.13
N HIS A 77 -3.18 -19.67 1.70
CA HIS A 77 -2.49 -19.15 0.53
C HIS A 77 -1.43 -18.08 0.85
N LEU A 78 -1.48 -17.47 2.03
CA LEU A 78 -0.51 -16.47 2.48
C LEU A 78 -0.03 -16.81 3.89
N SER A 79 1.29 -16.85 4.06
CA SER A 79 1.95 -16.83 5.36
C SER A 79 1.83 -15.45 6.02
N ALA A 80 2.11 -15.39 7.32
CA ALA A 80 2.09 -14.13 8.07
C ALA A 80 3.15 -13.15 7.55
N ALA A 81 4.32 -13.65 7.13
CA ALA A 81 5.38 -12.84 6.55
C ALA A 81 4.98 -12.28 5.17
N GLU A 82 4.35 -13.09 4.32
CA GLU A 82 3.84 -12.62 3.03
C GLU A 82 2.75 -11.57 3.20
N LEU A 83 1.83 -11.78 4.14
CA LEU A 83 0.80 -10.80 4.42
C LEU A 83 1.39 -9.49 4.97
N SER A 84 2.34 -9.58 5.92
CA SER A 84 3.04 -8.39 6.43
C SER A 84 3.75 -7.63 5.31
N ARG A 85 4.36 -8.33 4.34
CA ARG A 85 5.01 -7.70 3.19
C ARG A 85 4.02 -7.01 2.26
N LEU A 86 2.84 -7.61 2.04
CA LEU A 86 1.77 -7.03 1.22
C LEU A 86 1.13 -5.80 1.89
N LEU A 87 1.13 -5.77 3.23
CA LEU A 87 0.59 -4.67 4.04
C LEU A 87 1.66 -3.65 4.47
N ASP A 88 2.84 -3.69 3.85
CA ASP A 88 3.85 -2.64 3.96
C ASP A 88 3.67 -1.65 2.79
N PRO A 89 3.36 -0.35 3.07
CA PRO A 89 3.16 0.66 2.04
C PRO A 89 4.34 0.82 1.08
N ALA A 90 5.57 0.58 1.54
CA ALA A 90 6.77 0.69 0.70
C ALA A 90 6.78 -0.35 -0.43
N ASN A 91 6.02 -1.44 -0.31
CA ASN A 91 5.92 -2.50 -1.30
C ASN A 91 4.77 -2.29 -2.31
N TYR A 92 4.01 -1.19 -2.21
CA TYR A 92 2.84 -0.92 -3.06
C TYR A 92 2.89 0.49 -3.71
N LEU A 93 4.06 0.89 -4.21
CA LEU A 93 4.29 2.20 -4.82
C LEU A 93 3.86 2.30 -6.30
N GLY A 94 3.49 1.18 -6.92
CA GLY A 94 3.16 1.12 -8.34
C GLY A 94 4.30 1.68 -9.20
N SER A 95 3.97 2.55 -10.16
CA SER A 95 4.94 3.15 -11.07
C SER A 95 5.52 4.49 -10.59
N ALA A 96 5.35 4.84 -9.31
CA ALA A 96 5.78 6.15 -8.81
C ALA A 96 7.30 6.40 -8.97
N PRO A 97 8.20 5.44 -8.66
CA PRO A 97 9.63 5.59 -8.91
C PRO A 97 9.94 5.79 -10.40
N GLU A 98 9.37 4.97 -11.28
CA GLU A 98 9.63 5.04 -12.72
C GLU A 98 9.13 6.34 -13.34
N MET A 99 7.98 6.85 -12.88
CA MET A 99 7.47 8.15 -13.29
C MET A 99 8.40 9.28 -12.87
N THR A 100 8.99 9.19 -11.68
CA THR A 100 9.97 10.17 -11.16
C THR A 100 11.24 10.15 -12.01
N ASP A 101 11.79 8.96 -12.26
CA ASP A 101 13.01 8.77 -13.06
C ASP A 101 12.86 9.28 -14.49
N ARG A 102 11.68 9.08 -15.10
CA ARG A 102 11.37 9.59 -16.45
C ARG A 102 11.46 11.11 -16.52
N VAL A 103 10.94 11.82 -15.52
CA VAL A 103 11.00 13.28 -15.47
C VAL A 103 12.43 13.78 -15.25
N LEU A 104 13.17 13.14 -14.36
CA LEU A 104 14.58 13.48 -14.11
C LEU A 104 15.45 13.26 -15.35
N SER A 105 15.25 12.16 -16.07
CA SER A 105 16.01 11.81 -17.28
C SER A 105 15.74 12.77 -18.43
N ALA A 106 14.47 13.14 -18.66
CA ALA A 106 14.11 14.10 -19.71
C ALA A 106 14.77 15.48 -19.50
N ARG A 107 14.97 15.89 -18.23
CA ARG A 107 15.66 17.15 -17.89
C ARG A 107 17.18 17.08 -18.13
N SER A 108 17.82 15.93 -17.92
CA SER A 108 19.25 15.78 -18.20
C SER A 108 19.56 15.79 -19.69
N ASP A 109 18.66 15.25 -20.52
CA ASP A 109 18.85 15.22 -21.98
C ASP A 109 18.64 16.59 -22.62
N ALA A 110 17.71 17.40 -22.09
CA ALA A 110 17.48 18.78 -22.56
C ALA A 110 18.61 19.77 -22.20
N LYS A 111 19.59 19.36 -21.39
CA LYS A 111 20.77 20.17 -21.01
C LYS A 111 22.03 19.82 -21.82
N LYS A 112 22.00 18.80 -22.68
CA LYS A 112 23.04 18.51 -23.67
C LYS A 112 22.72 19.20 -24.99
#